data_AF-A0A8S0Q218-F1
#
_entry.id   AF-A0A8S0Q218-F1
#
_cell.length_a   1.000
_cell.length_b   1.000
_cell.length_c   1.000
_cell.angle_alpha   90.00
_cell.angle_beta   90.00
_cell.angle_gamma   90.00
#
_symmetry.space_group_name_H-M   'P 1'
#
loop_
_entity.id
_entity.type
_entity.pdbx_description
1 polymer ?
#
loop_
_entity_poly.entity_id
_entity_poly.type
_entity_poly.pdbx_seq_one_letter_code
_entity_poly.pdbx_strand_id
1 'polypeptide(L)'
;MGQSYNRASRALGKEGVYEEAAGALTLIVRQPIGVEVVGIEEIAVSGLIEMMRHDTPKGKENALAALLEICRSGGAGATERMLKAPALASLLQNFLFTGPK
;
A
#
# COMPACT_ATOMS: atom_id res chain seq x y z
N MET A 1 -14.29 14.90 -0.69
CA MET A 1 -13.91 14.75 0.73
C MET A 1 -12.45 14.36 0.96
N GLY A 2 -11.81 13.54 0.11
CA GLY A 2 -10.43 13.05 0.32
C GLY A 2 -9.30 14.11 0.33
N GLN A 3 -9.32 15.11 -0.56
CA GLN A 3 -8.24 16.12 -0.59
C GLN A 3 -8.16 17.00 0.66
N SER A 4 -9.28 17.25 1.33
CA SER A 4 -9.30 18.08 2.53
C SER A 4 -8.76 17.35 3.76
N TYR A 5 -8.98 16.03 3.83
CA TYR A 5 -8.46 15.17 4.89
C TYR A 5 -6.94 15.01 4.79
N ASN A 6 -6.40 14.83 3.59
CA ASN A 6 -4.95 14.72 3.38
C ASN A 6 -4.21 16.00 3.78
N ARG A 7 -4.74 17.18 3.45
CA ARG A 7 -4.15 18.45 3.94
C ARG A 7 -4.10 18.56 5.46
N ALA A 8 -5.14 18.08 6.15
CA ALA A 8 -5.17 18.07 7.61
C ALA A 8 -4.15 17.08 8.19
N SER A 9 -4.00 15.89 7.60
CA SER A 9 -2.96 14.92 7.96
C SER A 9 -1.55 15.53 7.83
N ARG A 10 -1.30 16.25 6.74
CA ARG A 10 -0.04 16.93 6.48
C ARG A 10 0.27 18.04 7.48
N ALA A 11 -0.74 18.84 7.84
CA ALA A 11 -0.60 19.89 8.84
C ALA A 11 -0.27 19.33 10.24
N LEU A 12 -0.66 18.08 10.51
CA LEU A 12 -0.36 17.36 11.75
C LEU A 12 0.94 16.54 11.69
N GLY A 13 1.66 16.55 10.56
CA GLY A 13 2.92 15.81 10.39
C GLY A 13 2.77 14.28 10.36
N LYS A 14 1.56 13.76 10.11
CA LYS A 14 1.28 12.31 10.15
C LYS A 14 1.65 11.58 8.86
N GLU A 15 1.97 12.30 7.77
CA GLU A 15 2.29 11.71 6.46
C GLU A 15 3.59 10.91 6.44
N GLY A 16 4.71 11.49 6.91
CA GLY A 16 5.77 10.64 7.50
C GLY A 16 5.20 10.03 8.78
N VAL A 17 5.57 8.89 9.30
CA VAL A 17 4.72 7.95 10.07
C VAL A 17 3.94 7.03 9.15
N TYR A 18 3.01 7.51 8.31
CA TYR A 18 2.34 6.61 7.36
C TYR A 18 3.32 6.07 6.31
N GLU A 19 4.22 6.91 5.79
CA GLU A 19 5.27 6.49 4.84
C GLU A 19 6.25 5.49 5.45
N GLU A 20 6.67 5.74 6.69
CA GLU A 20 7.61 4.91 7.45
C GLU A 20 6.95 3.58 7.84
N ALA A 21 5.67 3.61 8.23
CA ALA A 21 4.91 2.39 8.49
C ALA A 21 4.75 1.56 7.22
N ALA A 22 4.42 2.20 6.08
CA ALA A 22 4.37 1.50 4.79
C ALA A 22 5.74 0.90 4.44
N GLY A 23 6.84 1.64 4.63
CA GLY A 23 8.19 1.15 4.38
C GLY A 23 8.59 -0.01 5.31
N ALA A 24 8.22 0.05 6.59
CA ALA A 24 8.44 -1.03 7.53
C ALA A 24 7.65 -2.29 7.12
N LEU A 25 6.38 -2.14 6.73
CA LEU A 25 5.58 -3.24 6.21
C LEU A 25 6.21 -3.85 4.95
N THR A 26 6.74 -3.03 4.03
CA THR A 26 7.49 -3.52 2.86
C THR A 26 8.67 -4.42 3.28
N LEU A 27 9.42 -4.04 4.31
CA LEU A 27 10.54 -4.86 4.80
C LEU A 27 10.07 -6.15 5.46
N ILE A 28 8.97 -6.10 6.22
CA ILE A 28 8.39 -7.26 6.90
C ILE A 28 7.89 -8.29 5.88
N VAL A 29 7.15 -7.88 4.85
CA VAL A 29 6.60 -8.82 3.85
C VAL A 29 7.67 -9.46 2.97
N ARG A 30 8.91 -8.96 2.98
CA ARG A 30 10.04 -9.63 2.31
C ARG A 30 10.55 -10.85 3.09
N GLN A 31 10.05 -11.06 4.31
CA GLN A 31 10.31 -12.26 5.10
C GLN A 31 9.13 -13.24 4.96
N PRO A 32 9.37 -14.57 4.88
CA PRO A 32 8.30 -15.56 4.69
C PRO A 32 7.18 -15.48 5.74
N ILE A 33 7.53 -15.35 7.02
CA ILE A 33 6.55 -15.20 8.11
C ILE A 33 5.83 -13.84 8.01
N GLY A 34 6.55 -12.80 7.59
CA GLY A 34 6.00 -11.47 7.48
C GLY A 34 4.95 -11.36 6.39
N VAL A 35 5.14 -12.00 5.23
CA VAL A 35 4.12 -12.02 4.17
C VAL A 35 2.90 -12.85 4.55
N GLU A 36 3.08 -13.95 5.28
CA GLU A 36 1.97 -14.77 5.77
C GLU A 36 1.08 -13.96 6.72
N VAL A 37 1.68 -13.32 7.73
CA VAL A 37 0.95 -12.54 8.74
C VAL A 37 0.34 -11.28 8.13
N VAL A 38 1.13 -10.47 7.43
CA VAL A 38 0.62 -9.18 6.89
C VAL A 38 -0.39 -9.41 5.76
N GLY A 39 -0.23 -10.47 4.96
CA GLY A 39 -1.11 -10.78 3.84
C GLY A 39 -2.52 -11.26 4.25
N ILE A 40 -2.69 -11.77 5.46
CA ILE A 40 -4.01 -12.15 6.01
C ILE A 40 -4.66 -11.06 6.85
N GLU A 41 -3.88 -10.11 7.37
CA GLU A 41 -4.36 -8.99 8.18
C GLU A 41 -5.05 -7.92 7.32
N GLU A 42 -6.38 -7.93 7.32
CA GLU A 42 -7.22 -7.05 6.49
C GLU A 42 -6.94 -5.56 6.71
N ILE A 43 -6.66 -5.16 7.96
CA ILE A 43 -6.33 -3.78 8.31
C ILE A 43 -5.02 -3.35 7.64
N ALA A 44 -4.01 -4.21 7.63
CA ALA A 44 -2.72 -3.92 7.02
C ALA A 44 -2.85 -3.78 5.49
N VAL A 45 -3.51 -4.73 4.84
CA VAL A 45 -3.74 -4.70 3.39
C VAL A 45 -4.58 -3.48 2.99
N SER A 46 -5.66 -3.19 3.71
CA SER A 46 -6.52 -2.03 3.44
C SER A 46 -5.77 -0.72 3.67
N GLY A 47 -4.94 -0.63 4.71
CA GLY A 47 -4.10 0.53 4.98
C GLY A 47 -3.08 0.79 3.87
N LEU A 48 -2.45 -0.26 3.32
CA LEU A 48 -1.56 -0.12 2.16
C LEU A 48 -2.31 0.36 0.91
N ILE A 49 -3.52 -0.16 0.66
CA ILE A 49 -4.38 0.29 -0.46
C ILE A 49 -4.80 1.76 -0.27
N GLU A 50 -5.11 2.17 0.95
CA GLU A 50 -5.42 3.57 1.27
C GLU A 50 -4.20 4.45 1.08
N MET A 51 -3.00 4.00 1.48
CA MET A 51 -1.75 4.73 1.28
C MET A 51 -1.49 5.08 -0.19
N MET A 52 -1.90 4.21 -1.12
CA MET A 52 -1.80 4.49 -2.56
C MET A 52 -2.65 5.69 -3.02
N ARG A 53 -3.62 6.13 -2.21
CA ARG A 53 -4.47 7.31 -2.45
C ARG A 53 -3.91 8.60 -1.86
N HIS A 54 -2.84 8.52 -1.04
CA HIS A 54 -2.16 9.69 -0.50
C HIS A 54 -1.23 10.33 -1.54
N ASP A 55 -1.05 11.65 -1.50
CA ASP A 55 -0.24 12.39 -2.47
C ASP A 55 1.26 12.40 -2.15
N THR A 56 1.76 11.33 -1.52
CA THR A 56 3.18 11.20 -1.23
C THR A 56 3.85 10.14 -2.12
N PRO A 57 4.87 10.51 -2.93
CA PRO A 57 5.54 9.57 -3.83
C PRO A 57 6.13 8.36 -3.11
N LYS A 58 6.85 8.60 -2.00
CA LYS A 58 7.51 7.54 -1.20
C LYS A 58 6.52 6.59 -0.55
N GLY A 59 5.41 7.11 -0.03
CA GLY A 59 4.35 6.30 0.56
C GLY A 59 3.69 5.37 -0.45
N LYS A 60 3.42 5.88 -1.66
CA LYS A 60 2.90 5.10 -2.78
C LYS A 60 3.88 4.00 -3.22
N GLU A 61 5.16 4.32 -3.35
CA GLU A 61 6.18 3.33 -3.74
C GLU A 61 6.27 2.19 -2.73
N ASN A 62 6.37 2.51 -1.43
CA ASN A 62 6.44 1.51 -0.36
C ASN A 62 5.18 0.64 -0.31
N ALA A 63 4.01 1.27 -0.41
CA ALA A 63 2.74 0.56 -0.40
C ALA A 63 2.61 -0.39 -1.60
N LEU A 64 2.96 0.06 -2.80
CA LEU A 64 2.96 -0.78 -4.00
C LEU A 64 3.93 -1.96 -3.88
N ALA A 65 5.15 -1.71 -3.38
CA ALA A 65 6.14 -2.75 -3.18
C ALA A 65 5.67 -3.82 -2.17
N ALA A 66 5.05 -3.40 -1.07
CA ALA A 66 4.50 -4.32 -0.07
C ALA A 66 3.35 -5.16 -0.66
N LEU A 67 2.41 -4.51 -1.34
CA LEU A 67 1.27 -5.15 -1.99
C LEU A 67 1.71 -6.15 -3.08
N LEU A 68 2.73 -5.80 -3.87
CA LEU A 68 3.28 -6.70 -4.90
C LEU A 68 3.93 -7.94 -4.27
N GLU A 69 4.68 -7.77 -3.18
CA GLU A 69 5.29 -8.89 -2.45
C GLU A 69 4.23 -9.83 -1.86
N ILE A 70 3.16 -9.27 -1.28
CA ILE A 70 2.01 -10.02 -0.79
C ILE A 70 1.36 -10.84 -1.90
N CYS A 71 1.15 -10.28 -3.09
CA CYS A 71 0.66 -11.03 -4.25
C CYS A 71 1.60 -12.14 -4.70
N ARG A 72 2.91 -11.89 -4.69
CA ARG A 72 3.92 -12.83 -5.19
C ARG A 72 4.12 -14.02 -4.25
N SER A 73 4.10 -13.75 -2.95
CA SER A 73 4.59 -14.67 -1.92
C SER A 73 3.51 -15.08 -0.91
N GLY A 74 2.37 -14.39 -0.84
CA GLY A 74 1.27 -14.63 0.12
C GLY A 74 0.20 -15.62 -0.34
N GLY A 75 0.34 -16.20 -1.54
CA GLY A 75 -0.57 -17.22 -2.06
C GLY A 75 -1.96 -16.70 -2.52
N ALA A 76 -2.83 -17.63 -2.92
CA ALA A 76 -4.09 -17.30 -3.61
C ALA A 76 -5.04 -16.41 -2.81
N GLY A 77 -5.12 -16.60 -1.49
CA GLY A 77 -6.00 -15.79 -0.64
C GLY A 77 -5.56 -14.33 -0.54
N ALA A 78 -4.26 -14.06 -0.54
CA ALA A 78 -3.73 -12.69 -0.53
C ALA A 78 -4.05 -11.98 -1.87
N THR A 79 -3.85 -12.68 -2.98
CA THR A 79 -4.18 -12.20 -4.33
C THR A 79 -5.68 -11.92 -4.51
N GLU A 80 -6.56 -12.77 -3.97
CA GLU A 80 -8.02 -12.57 -4.08
C GLU A 80 -8.49 -11.28 -3.39
N ARG A 81 -7.95 -10.96 -2.21
CA ARG A 81 -8.25 -9.72 -1.48
C ARG A 81 -7.84 -8.49 -2.29
N MET A 82 -6.71 -8.58 -2.98
CA MET A 82 -6.21 -7.52 -3.84
C MET A 82 -7.03 -7.37 -5.14
N LEU A 83 -7.52 -8.46 -5.73
CA LEU A 83 -8.43 -8.41 -6.88
C LEU A 83 -9.81 -7.84 -6.53
N LYS A 84 -10.27 -8.02 -5.29
CA LYS A 84 -11.50 -7.42 -4.78
C LYS A 84 -11.39 -5.91 -4.53
N ALA A 85 -10.18 -5.33 -4.60
CA ALA A 85 -9.97 -3.90 -4.46
C ALA A 85 -9.94 -3.21 -5.85
N PRO A 86 -11.05 -2.59 -6.32
CA PRO A 86 -11.11 -1.94 -7.64
C PRO A 86 -10.11 -0.79 -7.81
N ALA A 87 -9.60 -0.24 -6.69
CA ALA A 87 -8.56 0.78 -6.71
C ALA A 87 -7.21 0.22 -7.18
N LEU A 88 -6.90 -1.06 -6.95
CA LEU A 88 -5.61 -1.61 -7.33
C LEU A 88 -5.44 -1.70 -8.85
N ALA A 89 -6.50 -2.10 -9.56
CA ALA A 89 -6.48 -2.17 -11.03
C ALA A 89 -6.27 -0.80 -11.68
N SER A 90 -6.91 0.25 -11.15
CA SER A 90 -6.71 1.61 -11.64
C SER A 90 -5.34 2.16 -11.26
N LEU A 91 -4.82 1.83 -10.08
CA LEU A 91 -3.49 2.24 -9.63
C LEU A 91 -2.36 1.57 -10.42
N LEU A 92 -2.46 0.27 -10.71
CA LEU A 92 -1.52 -0.44 -11.57
C LEU A 92 -1.52 0.14 -12.98
N GLN A 93 -2.69 0.41 -13.56
CA GLN A 93 -2.78 1.10 -14.84
C GLN A 93 -2.11 2.47 -14.78
N ASN A 94 -2.40 3.28 -13.76
CA ASN A 94 -1.82 4.61 -13.66
C ASN A 94 -0.29 4.56 -13.54
N PHE A 95 0.26 3.61 -12.77
CA PHE A 95 1.71 3.44 -12.64
C PHE A 95 2.37 2.97 -13.95
N LEU A 96 1.73 2.04 -14.67
CA LEU A 96 2.18 1.54 -15.97
C LEU A 96 2.13 2.64 -17.05
N PHE A 97 1.13 3.53 -17.01
CA PHE A 97 0.96 4.58 -18.02
C PHE A 97 1.67 5.90 -17.70
N THR A 98 1.93 6.21 -16.42
CA THR A 98 2.53 7.50 -16.03
C THR A 98 4.01 7.44 -15.67
N GLY A 99 4.55 6.23 -15.44
CA GLY A 99 5.93 6.00 -15.02
C GLY A 99 6.22 6.58 -13.62
N PRO A 100 7.19 6.02 -12.87
CA PRO A 100 7.63 6.64 -11.62
C PRO A 100 8.23 8.02 -11.94
N LYS A 101 7.68 9.08 -11.35
CA LYS A 101 8.24 10.44 -11.40
C LYS A 101 9.16 10.67 -10.22
#